data_AF-A0A2S1H291-F1
#
_entry.id   AF-A0A2S1H291-F1
#
_cell.length_a   1.000
_cell.length_b   1.000
_cell.length_c   1.000
_cell.angle_alpha   90.00
_cell.angle_beta   90.00
_cell.angle_gamma   90.00
#
_symmetry.space_group_name_H-M   'P 1'
#
loop_
_entity.id
_entity.type
_entity.pdbx_description
1 polymer ?
#
loop_
_entity_poly.entity_id
_entity_poly.type
_entity_poly.pdbx_seq_one_letter_code
_entity_poly.pdbx_strand_id
1 'polypeptide(L)'
;MNIINSGDSLFLLNVQQQLEYEKLNEYEFYFSMLRHDFLDTPSAIASMRDCWVYFYYKEVPDFNSELSLMYVLRRYILENVLKNPKFERLKKIAKGSITNALMCAAFTVNIFLDFLREIFESVPEIDVKFFSKFSNHSKMLFNEQFQQYQDYPKKLVIIEKTILKELRSQLEVNSERYEQAILKAIQFMDQYTLNEKELFDNKGYIH
;
A
#
# COMPACT_ATOMS: atom_id res chain seq x y z
N MET A 1 -19.64 14.68 -10.06
CA MET A 1 -18.17 14.57 -10.17
C MET A 1 -17.87 13.47 -11.17
N ASN A 2 -17.08 13.75 -12.20
CA ASN A 2 -16.63 12.71 -13.14
C ASN A 2 -15.62 11.82 -12.42
N ILE A 3 -16.08 10.65 -11.95
CA ILE A 3 -15.22 9.60 -11.41
C ILE A 3 -14.55 8.96 -12.63
N ILE A 4 -13.22 9.11 -12.73
CA ILE A 4 -12.44 8.43 -13.75
C ILE A 4 -11.98 7.13 -13.12
N ASN A 5 -12.04 6.02 -13.88
CA ASN A 5 -11.50 4.75 -13.44
C ASN A 5 -9.97 4.93 -13.35
N SER A 6 -9.50 5.20 -12.13
CA SER A 6 -8.11 5.49 -11.81
C SER A 6 -7.26 4.29 -12.17
N GLY A 7 -6.23 4.49 -12.99
CA GLY A 7 -5.21 3.48 -13.21
C GLY A 7 -4.74 2.91 -11.86
N ASP A 8 -4.98 1.63 -11.65
CA ASP A 8 -4.49 0.74 -10.60
C ASP A 8 -4.81 1.05 -9.11
N SER A 9 -5.35 2.21 -8.72
CA SER A 9 -5.73 2.51 -7.33
C SER A 9 -6.93 1.69 -6.84
N LEU A 10 -6.94 1.24 -5.58
CA LEU A 10 -8.12 0.59 -4.98
C LEU A 10 -9.26 1.55 -4.63
N PHE A 11 -9.03 2.85 -4.76
CA PHE A 11 -10.00 3.90 -4.46
C PHE A 11 -10.55 4.55 -5.75
N LEU A 12 -11.81 4.97 -5.72
CA LEU A 12 -12.41 5.81 -6.75
C LEU A 12 -11.90 7.24 -6.59
N LEU A 13 -11.03 7.67 -7.51
CA LEU A 13 -10.40 8.99 -7.46
C LEU A 13 -11.11 9.97 -8.40
N ASN A 14 -11.28 11.22 -7.95
CA ASN A 14 -11.67 12.31 -8.84
C ASN A 14 -10.49 12.76 -9.71
N VAL A 15 -10.76 13.60 -10.72
CA VAL A 15 -9.74 14.08 -11.68
C VAL A 15 -8.49 14.65 -11.00
N GLN A 16 -8.66 15.50 -9.99
CA GLN A 16 -7.53 16.12 -9.29
C GLN A 16 -6.73 15.08 -8.53
N GLN A 17 -7.42 14.20 -7.80
CA GLN A 17 -6.80 13.14 -7.02
C GLN A 17 -6.04 12.15 -7.91
N GLN A 18 -6.57 11.88 -9.10
CA GLN A 18 -5.93 11.03 -10.10
C GLN A 18 -4.62 11.62 -10.59
N LEU A 19 -4.59 12.92 -10.89
CA LEU A 19 -3.38 13.61 -11.33
C LEU A 19 -2.30 13.61 -10.24
N GLU A 20 -2.69 13.80 -8.97
CA GLU A 20 -1.76 13.70 -7.84
C GLU A 20 -1.24 12.27 -7.64
N TYR A 21 -2.12 11.27 -7.79
CA TYR A 21 -1.78 9.86 -7.70
C TYR A 21 -0.78 9.43 -8.79
N GLU A 22 -0.94 9.90 -10.02
CA GLU A 22 -0.04 9.59 -11.14
C GLU A 22 1.35 10.21 -10.96
N LYS A 23 1.42 11.39 -10.34
CA LYS A 23 2.68 12.08 -10.03
C LYS A 23 3.48 11.43 -8.91
N LEU A 24 2.93 10.47 -8.17
CA LEU A 24 3.68 9.77 -7.12
C LEU A 24 4.94 9.11 -7.65
N ASN A 25 4.97 8.71 -8.92
CA ASN A 25 6.15 8.12 -9.56
C ASN A 25 7.36 9.06 -9.61
N GLU A 26 7.15 10.37 -9.54
CA GLU A 26 8.23 11.36 -9.49
C GLU A 26 8.99 11.31 -8.15
N TYR A 27 8.44 10.63 -7.13
CA TYR A 27 8.99 10.53 -5.77
C TYR A 27 9.70 9.20 -5.53
N GLU A 28 10.52 8.74 -6.49
CA GLU A 28 11.20 7.43 -6.48
C GLU A 28 11.94 7.12 -5.18
N PHE A 29 12.53 8.13 -4.55
CA PHE A 29 13.25 7.98 -3.28
C PHE A 29 12.39 7.36 -2.16
N TYR A 30 11.09 7.65 -2.10
CA TYR A 30 10.25 7.06 -1.06
C TYR A 30 9.91 5.60 -1.38
N PHE A 31 9.76 5.25 -2.65
CA PHE A 31 9.52 3.88 -3.06
C PHE A 31 10.73 2.98 -2.80
N SER A 32 11.95 3.53 -2.84
CA SER A 32 13.16 2.79 -2.45
C SER A 32 13.26 2.49 -0.95
N MET A 33 12.39 3.07 -0.11
CA MET A 33 12.28 2.73 1.30
C MET A 33 11.53 1.41 1.55
N LEU A 34 10.88 0.84 0.54
CA LEU A 34 10.28 -0.49 0.66
C LEU A 34 11.36 -1.55 0.90
N ARG A 35 10.99 -2.67 1.54
CA ARG A 35 11.90 -3.81 1.76
C ARG A 35 12.57 -4.21 0.44
N HIS A 36 13.89 -4.36 0.47
CA HIS A 36 14.73 -4.61 -0.71
C HIS A 36 14.19 -5.76 -1.57
N ASP A 37 13.82 -6.88 -0.96
CA ASP A 37 13.32 -8.08 -1.66
C ASP A 37 11.98 -7.87 -2.37
N PHE A 38 11.33 -6.73 -2.13
CA PHE A 38 10.02 -6.36 -2.68
C PHE A 38 10.06 -5.09 -3.54
N LEU A 39 11.23 -4.47 -3.74
CA LEU A 39 11.37 -3.23 -4.52
C LEU A 39 10.80 -3.36 -5.94
N ASP A 40 11.01 -4.52 -6.56
CA ASP A 40 10.53 -4.82 -7.92
C ASP A 40 9.15 -5.50 -7.94
N THR A 41 8.45 -5.58 -6.80
CA THR A 41 7.13 -6.24 -6.71
C THR A 41 6.02 -5.22 -6.99
N PRO A 42 5.28 -5.33 -8.11
CA PRO A 42 4.25 -4.34 -8.47
C PRO A 42 3.15 -4.17 -7.41
N SER A 43 2.81 -5.26 -6.71
CA SER A 43 1.83 -5.25 -5.62
C SER A 43 2.29 -4.41 -4.42
N ALA A 44 3.59 -4.42 -4.08
CA ALA A 44 4.14 -3.62 -2.99
C ALA A 44 4.10 -2.12 -3.32
N ILE A 45 4.53 -1.75 -4.54
CA ILE A 45 4.48 -0.38 -5.04
C ILE A 45 3.03 0.14 -5.04
N ALA A 46 2.08 -0.65 -5.54
CA ALA A 46 0.68 -0.24 -5.57
C ALA A 46 0.06 -0.16 -4.17
N SER A 47 0.41 -1.07 -3.26
CA SER A 47 0.02 -0.98 -1.84
C SER A 47 0.50 0.31 -1.20
N MET A 48 1.71 0.76 -1.56
CA MET A 48 2.26 2.01 -1.06
C MET A 48 1.48 3.22 -1.58
N ARG A 49 1.12 3.24 -2.87
CA ARG A 49 0.27 4.31 -3.42
C ARG A 49 -1.13 4.32 -2.81
N ASP A 50 -1.74 3.16 -2.61
CA ASP A 50 -3.03 3.01 -1.94
C ASP A 50 -2.98 3.55 -0.50
N CYS A 51 -1.96 3.16 0.27
CA CYS A 51 -1.78 3.64 1.64
C CYS A 51 -1.52 5.16 1.66
N TRP A 52 -0.80 5.69 0.66
CA TRP A 52 -0.62 7.13 0.51
C TRP A 52 -1.96 7.86 0.36
N VAL A 53 -2.89 7.34 -0.46
CA VAL A 53 -4.24 7.93 -0.61
C VAL A 53 -4.93 8.02 0.76
N TYR A 54 -4.87 6.94 1.55
CA TYR A 54 -5.47 6.94 2.90
C TYR A 54 -4.86 8.00 3.83
N PHE A 55 -3.53 8.13 3.86
CA PHE A 55 -2.82 9.03 4.77
C PHE A 55 -2.88 10.50 4.34
N TYR A 56 -2.84 10.76 3.03
CA TYR A 56 -2.77 12.12 2.48
C TYR A 56 -4.11 12.85 2.57
N TYR A 57 -5.20 12.21 2.14
CA TYR A 57 -6.51 12.86 2.07
C TYR A 57 -7.23 12.90 3.42
N LYS A 58 -7.91 14.02 3.67
CA LYS A 58 -8.79 14.19 4.85
C LYS A 58 -9.85 13.08 4.89
N GLU A 59 -10.57 12.95 3.79
CA GLU A 59 -11.63 12.00 3.59
C GLU A 59 -11.07 10.89 2.72
N VAL A 60 -11.23 9.64 3.18
CA VAL A 60 -10.81 8.48 2.40
C VAL A 60 -11.81 8.33 1.26
N PRO A 61 -11.36 8.28 -0.01
CA PRO A 61 -12.29 8.03 -1.10
C PRO A 61 -12.90 6.63 -1.01
N ASP A 62 -14.02 6.42 -1.71
CA ASP A 62 -14.70 5.13 -1.72
C ASP A 62 -13.86 4.05 -2.41
N PHE A 63 -14.02 2.80 -2.01
CA PHE A 63 -13.38 1.67 -2.67
C PHE A 63 -13.94 1.44 -4.07
N ASN A 64 -13.05 1.18 -5.03
CA ASN A 64 -13.42 0.60 -6.32
C ASN A 64 -13.72 -0.89 -6.12
N SER A 65 -14.99 -1.28 -6.24
CA SER A 65 -15.44 -2.65 -5.97
C SER A 65 -14.81 -3.71 -6.88
N GLU A 66 -14.57 -3.37 -8.15
CA GLU A 66 -13.98 -4.30 -9.13
C GLU A 66 -12.51 -4.57 -8.79
N LEU A 67 -11.72 -3.52 -8.61
CA LEU A 67 -10.30 -3.66 -8.27
C LEU A 67 -10.11 -4.28 -6.88
N SER A 68 -11.01 -3.96 -5.94
CA SER A 68 -11.04 -4.58 -4.60
C SER A 68 -11.30 -6.08 -4.63
N LEU A 69 -12.03 -6.58 -5.64
CA LEU A 69 -12.24 -8.01 -5.85
C LEU A 69 -11.02 -8.66 -6.50
N MET A 70 -10.37 -7.95 -7.43
CA MET A 70 -9.22 -8.46 -8.17
C MET A 70 -7.93 -8.51 -7.35
N TYR A 71 -7.74 -7.57 -6.42
CA TYR A 71 -6.51 -7.40 -5.65
C TYR A 71 -6.77 -7.54 -4.15
N VAL A 72 -7.14 -8.76 -3.74
CA VAL A 72 -7.68 -9.00 -2.40
C VAL A 72 -6.64 -8.77 -1.31
N LEU A 73 -5.36 -9.05 -1.59
CA LEU A 73 -4.28 -8.81 -0.63
C LEU A 73 -4.11 -7.31 -0.33
N ARG A 74 -4.04 -6.47 -1.37
CA ARG A 74 -3.95 -5.00 -1.23
C ARG A 74 -5.13 -4.44 -0.46
N ARG A 75 -6.34 -4.92 -0.80
CA ARG A 75 -7.56 -4.56 -0.09
C ARG A 75 -7.48 -4.93 1.39
N TYR A 76 -7.01 -6.14 1.71
CA TYR A 76 -6.89 -6.59 3.09
C TYR A 76 -5.90 -5.74 3.90
N ILE A 77 -4.75 -5.38 3.31
CA ILE A 77 -3.79 -4.45 3.92
C ILE A 77 -4.49 -3.12 4.26
N LEU A 78 -5.14 -2.49 3.28
CA LEU A 78 -5.87 -1.23 3.48
C LEU A 78 -6.96 -1.36 4.55
N GLU A 79 -7.73 -2.44 4.55
CA GLU A 79 -8.78 -2.65 5.55
C GLU A 79 -8.21 -2.74 6.98
N ASN A 80 -7.06 -3.37 7.16
CA ASN A 80 -6.39 -3.38 8.47
C ASN A 80 -5.93 -1.98 8.87
N VAL A 81 -5.39 -1.21 7.94
CA VAL A 81 -4.98 0.18 8.16
C VAL A 81 -6.17 1.05 8.56
N LEU A 82 -7.29 0.94 7.83
CA LEU A 82 -8.51 1.71 8.07
C LEU A 82 -9.20 1.37 9.40
N LYS A 83 -9.14 0.10 9.82
CA LYS A 83 -9.82 -0.38 11.03
C LYS A 83 -9.00 -0.20 12.29
N ASN A 84 -7.66 -0.14 12.20
CA ASN A 84 -6.81 -0.03 13.38
C ASN A 84 -6.61 1.45 13.79
N PRO A 85 -7.09 1.85 14.99
CA PRO A 85 -7.08 3.24 15.43
C PRO A 85 -5.67 3.83 15.62
N LYS A 86 -4.62 3.01 15.66
CA LYS A 86 -3.23 3.50 15.74
C LYS A 86 -2.79 4.17 14.43
N PHE A 87 -3.27 3.71 13.28
CA PHE A 87 -2.97 4.36 11.99
C PHE A 87 -3.64 5.73 11.86
N GLU A 88 -4.74 5.99 12.57
CA GLU A 88 -5.34 7.33 12.61
C GLU A 88 -4.39 8.39 13.18
N ARG A 89 -3.46 8.01 14.07
CA ARG A 89 -2.42 8.93 14.54
C ARG A 89 -1.44 9.28 13.40
N LEU A 90 -0.99 8.28 12.65
CA LEU A 90 -0.12 8.49 11.48
C LEU A 90 -0.83 9.35 10.41
N LYS A 91 -2.12 9.13 10.20
CA LYS A 91 -2.95 9.95 9.30
C LYS A 91 -3.00 11.41 9.72
N LYS A 92 -3.17 11.70 11.01
CA LYS A 92 -3.15 13.08 11.51
C LYS A 92 -1.82 13.79 11.24
N ILE A 93 -0.70 13.08 11.32
CA ILE A 93 0.64 13.61 11.02
C ILE A 93 0.83 13.83 9.52
N ALA A 94 0.30 12.94 8.69
CA ALA A 94 0.55 12.89 7.26
C ALA A 94 -0.37 13.75 6.40
N LYS A 95 -1.60 13.99 6.85
CA LYS A 95 -2.66 14.61 6.05
C LYS A 95 -2.21 15.94 5.42
N GLY A 96 -2.35 16.03 4.10
CA GLY A 96 -1.98 17.21 3.31
C GLY A 96 -0.48 17.40 3.05
N SER A 97 0.38 16.51 3.56
CA SER A 97 1.82 16.50 3.27
C SER A 97 2.16 15.27 2.44
N ILE A 98 2.60 15.49 1.20
CA ILE A 98 2.99 14.40 0.28
C ILE A 98 4.11 13.56 0.91
N THR A 99 5.15 14.23 1.43
CA THR A 99 6.30 13.60 2.09
C THR A 99 5.89 12.73 3.27
N ASN A 100 5.14 13.28 4.23
CA ASN A 100 4.75 12.53 5.42
C ASN A 100 3.80 11.38 5.07
N ALA A 101 2.90 11.58 4.11
CA ALA A 101 2.03 10.52 3.63
C ALA A 101 2.81 9.39 2.95
N LEU A 102 3.82 9.70 2.14
CA LEU A 102 4.69 8.70 1.51
C LEU A 102 5.52 7.93 2.55
N MET A 103 6.07 8.61 3.55
CA MET A 103 6.79 7.96 4.65
C MET A 103 5.87 7.05 5.47
N CYS A 104 4.71 7.53 5.90
CA CYS A 104 3.70 6.73 6.59
C CYS A 104 3.28 5.51 5.75
N ALA A 105 3.09 5.69 4.44
CA ALA A 105 2.77 4.60 3.53
C ALA A 105 3.90 3.56 3.45
N ALA A 106 5.15 3.99 3.28
CA ALA A 106 6.30 3.09 3.22
C ALA A 106 6.45 2.28 4.51
N PHE A 107 6.38 2.93 5.68
CA PHE A 107 6.44 2.23 6.97
C PHE A 107 5.30 1.23 7.12
N THR A 108 4.08 1.65 6.80
CA THR A 108 2.88 0.81 6.91
C THR A 108 2.99 -0.42 6.02
N VAL A 109 3.34 -0.25 4.75
CA VAL A 109 3.50 -1.36 3.81
C VAL A 109 4.62 -2.28 4.26
N ASN A 110 5.75 -1.74 4.71
CA ASN A 110 6.87 -2.55 5.19
C ASN A 110 6.51 -3.45 6.39
N ILE A 111 5.60 -3.02 7.27
CA ILE A 111 5.09 -3.89 8.34
C ILE A 111 4.46 -5.14 7.74
N PHE A 112 3.59 -5.01 6.74
CA PHE A 112 2.96 -6.16 6.08
C PHE A 112 3.96 -6.97 5.24
N LEU A 113 4.92 -6.32 4.58
CA LEU A 113 5.97 -7.02 3.83
C LEU A 113 6.84 -7.91 4.73
N ASP A 114 7.09 -7.51 5.97
CA ASP A 114 7.82 -8.35 6.93
C ASP A 114 7.07 -9.65 7.24
N PHE A 115 5.73 -9.59 7.38
CA PHE A 115 4.91 -10.80 7.54
C PHE A 115 4.80 -11.60 6.24
N LEU A 116 4.69 -10.93 5.09
CA LEU A 116 4.62 -11.60 3.78
C LEU A 116 5.90 -12.35 3.44
N ARG A 117 7.06 -11.84 3.85
CA ARG A 117 8.35 -12.53 3.68
C ARG A 117 8.30 -13.92 4.32
N GLU A 118 7.84 -14.01 5.56
CA GLU A 118 7.71 -15.29 6.29
C GLU A 118 6.68 -16.21 5.64
N ILE A 119 5.59 -15.66 5.13
CA ILE A 119 4.56 -16.45 4.42
C ILE A 119 5.11 -17.01 3.11
N PHE A 120 5.94 -16.26 2.39
CA PHE A 120 6.53 -16.71 1.14
C PHE A 120 7.50 -17.88 1.33
N GLU A 121 8.04 -18.08 2.52
CA GLU A 121 8.82 -19.28 2.87
C GLU A 121 7.94 -20.54 2.99
N SER A 122 6.66 -20.38 3.33
CA SER A 122 5.68 -21.47 3.45
C SER A 122 4.91 -21.81 2.16
N VAL A 123 5.02 -20.97 1.13
CA VAL A 123 4.33 -21.14 -0.16
C VAL A 123 5.33 -21.67 -1.20
N PRO A 124 4.92 -22.57 -2.11
CA PRO A 124 5.83 -23.04 -3.16
C PRO A 124 6.46 -21.90 -3.96
N GLU A 125 7.78 -21.95 -4.15
CA GLU A 125 8.57 -20.87 -4.79
C GLU A 125 8.02 -20.48 -6.18
N ILE A 126 7.56 -21.47 -6.96
CA ILE A 126 6.94 -21.25 -8.28
C ILE A 126 5.69 -20.36 -8.20
N ASP A 127 4.91 -20.50 -7.13
CA ASP A 127 3.67 -19.76 -6.91
C ASP A 127 3.97 -18.36 -6.37
N VAL A 128 4.98 -18.22 -5.50
CA VAL A 128 5.50 -16.91 -5.08
C VAL A 128 6.04 -16.14 -6.27
N LYS A 129 6.87 -16.76 -7.13
CA LYS A 129 7.38 -16.12 -8.36
C LYS A 129 6.26 -15.68 -9.29
N PHE A 130 5.21 -16.50 -9.43
CA PHE A 130 4.05 -16.17 -10.24
C PHE A 130 3.28 -14.98 -9.65
N PHE A 131 3.06 -14.96 -8.33
CA PHE A 131 2.41 -13.87 -7.63
C PHE A 131 3.21 -12.56 -7.70
N SER A 132 4.52 -12.59 -7.43
CA SER A 132 5.36 -11.38 -7.43
C SER A 132 5.51 -10.76 -8.82
N LYS A 133 5.43 -11.56 -9.88
CA LYS A 133 5.44 -11.08 -11.28
C LYS A 133 4.06 -10.63 -11.77
N PHE A 134 3.00 -10.93 -11.02
CA PHE A 134 1.67 -10.48 -11.38
C PHE A 134 1.59 -8.96 -11.22
N SER A 135 1.46 -8.26 -12.34
CA SER A 135 1.36 -6.81 -12.34
C SER A 135 -0.11 -6.39 -12.19
N ASN A 136 -0.35 -5.24 -11.57
CA ASN A 136 -1.71 -4.66 -11.46
C ASN A 136 -2.29 -4.22 -12.82
N HIS A 137 -1.66 -4.58 -13.95
CA HIS A 137 -2.13 -4.28 -15.28
C HIS A 137 -3.16 -5.33 -15.73
N SER A 138 -4.30 -5.33 -15.04
CA SER A 138 -5.50 -6.07 -15.46
C SER A 138 -5.83 -5.80 -16.94
N LYS A 139 -5.59 -4.59 -17.45
CA LYS A 139 -5.80 -4.22 -18.86
C LYS A 139 -5.03 -5.09 -19.87
N MET A 140 -3.82 -5.57 -19.56
CA MET A 140 -3.06 -6.45 -20.48
C MET A 140 -3.53 -7.90 -20.43
N LEU A 141 -4.08 -8.34 -19.29
CA LEU A 141 -4.70 -9.66 -19.15
C LEU A 141 -6.12 -9.71 -19.76
N PHE A 142 -6.70 -8.55 -20.08
CA PHE A 142 -7.99 -8.39 -20.74
C PHE A 142 -7.87 -7.82 -22.18
N ASN A 143 -6.69 -7.90 -22.80
CA ASN A 143 -6.51 -7.58 -24.23
C ASN A 143 -7.41 -8.50 -25.10
N GLU A 144 -7.80 -8.08 -26.29
CA GLU A 144 -8.79 -8.80 -27.15
C GLU A 144 -8.43 -10.27 -27.41
N GLN A 145 -7.15 -10.65 -27.34
CA GLN A 145 -6.70 -12.06 -27.41
C GLN A 145 -7.15 -12.92 -26.21
N PHE A 146 -7.38 -12.33 -25.04
CA PHE A 146 -7.85 -13.03 -23.83
C PHE A 146 -9.38 -13.06 -23.69
N GLN A 147 -10.14 -12.33 -24.51
CA GLN A 147 -11.60 -12.53 -24.59
C GLN A 147 -11.97 -13.96 -25.03
N GLN A 148 -11.03 -14.71 -25.61
CA GLN A 148 -11.21 -16.13 -25.96
C GLN A 148 -10.95 -17.10 -24.78
N TYR A 149 -10.36 -16.65 -23.67
CA TYR A 149 -10.12 -17.47 -22.47
C TYR A 149 -10.65 -16.74 -21.22
N GLN A 150 -11.93 -16.96 -20.94
CA GLN A 150 -12.76 -16.26 -19.94
C GLN A 150 -12.36 -16.37 -18.46
N ASP A 151 -11.22 -16.95 -18.09
CA ASP A 151 -10.91 -17.21 -16.69
C ASP A 151 -9.73 -16.34 -16.23
N TYR A 152 -10.01 -15.38 -15.33
CA TYR A 152 -8.99 -14.92 -14.38
C TYR A 152 -8.29 -16.18 -13.85
N PRO A 153 -6.95 -16.29 -13.96
CA PRO A 153 -6.29 -17.59 -13.84
C PRO A 153 -6.62 -18.19 -12.48
N LYS A 154 -7.43 -19.26 -12.45
CA LYS A 154 -7.87 -19.95 -11.23
C LYS A 154 -6.72 -20.21 -10.26
N LYS A 155 -5.53 -20.46 -10.82
CA LYS A 155 -4.27 -20.60 -10.09
C LYS A 155 -3.91 -19.34 -9.26
N LEU A 156 -4.02 -18.14 -9.84
CA LEU A 156 -3.76 -16.88 -9.13
C LEU A 156 -4.72 -16.69 -7.96
N VAL A 157 -6.03 -16.93 -8.17
CA VAL A 157 -7.03 -16.82 -7.09
C VAL A 157 -6.67 -17.73 -5.92
N ILE A 158 -6.23 -18.96 -6.23
CA ILE A 158 -5.81 -19.93 -5.22
C ILE A 158 -4.57 -19.42 -4.48
N ILE A 159 -3.58 -18.91 -5.19
CA ILE A 159 -2.35 -18.36 -4.59
C ILE A 159 -2.67 -17.16 -3.69
N GLU A 160 -3.43 -16.18 -4.18
CA GLU A 160 -3.84 -15.00 -3.39
C GLU A 160 -4.64 -15.40 -2.15
N LYS A 161 -5.57 -16.36 -2.27
CA LYS A 161 -6.34 -16.85 -1.13
C LYS A 161 -5.47 -17.55 -0.11
N THR A 162 -4.49 -18.35 -0.54
CA THR A 162 -3.53 -18.99 0.36
C THR A 162 -2.70 -17.95 1.08
N ILE A 163 -2.07 -17.02 0.37
CA ILE A 163 -1.26 -15.94 0.96
C ILE A 163 -2.09 -15.11 1.95
N LEU A 164 -3.32 -14.74 1.57
CA LEU A 164 -4.22 -13.97 2.43
C LEU A 164 -4.62 -14.71 3.70
N LYS A 165 -4.92 -16.01 3.58
CA LYS A 165 -5.29 -16.85 4.73
C LYS A 165 -4.11 -16.96 5.70
N GLU A 166 -2.91 -17.21 5.19
CA GLU A 166 -1.71 -17.28 6.02
C GLU A 166 -1.37 -15.91 6.64
N LEU A 167 -1.57 -14.80 5.90
CA LEU A 167 -1.37 -13.47 6.46
C LEU A 167 -2.29 -13.16 7.63
N ARG A 168 -3.58 -13.52 7.51
CA ARG A 168 -4.53 -13.38 8.62
C ARG A 168 -4.07 -14.15 9.84
N SER A 169 -3.71 -15.42 9.66
CA SER A 169 -3.19 -16.28 10.72
C SER A 169 -1.94 -15.70 11.37
N GLN A 170 -0.98 -15.22 10.57
CA GLN A 170 0.28 -14.64 11.08
C GLN A 170 0.05 -13.36 11.88
N LEU A 171 -0.85 -12.48 11.44
CA LEU A 171 -1.17 -11.26 12.17
C LEU A 171 -1.92 -11.54 13.49
N GLU A 172 -2.75 -12.59 13.52
CA GLU A 172 -3.45 -13.02 14.74
C GLU A 172 -2.49 -13.66 15.75
N VAL A 173 -1.65 -14.60 15.31
CA VAL A 173 -0.67 -15.29 16.17
C VAL A 173 0.40 -14.34 16.68
N ASN A 174 0.83 -13.38 15.85
CA ASN A 174 1.88 -12.42 16.19
C ASN A 174 1.32 -11.01 16.44
N SER A 175 0.13 -10.91 17.03
CA SER A 175 -0.56 -9.63 17.25
C SER A 175 0.30 -8.63 18.01
N GLU A 176 1.04 -9.06 19.04
CA GLU A 176 1.92 -8.18 19.80
C GLU A 176 3.06 -7.62 18.93
N ARG A 177 3.69 -8.46 18.10
CA ARG A 177 4.75 -8.05 17.18
C ARG A 177 4.23 -7.04 16.16
N TYR A 178 3.04 -7.29 15.61
CA TYR A 178 2.36 -6.38 14.70
C TYR A 178 2.10 -5.02 15.36
N GLU A 179 1.54 -5.03 16.57
CA GLU A 179 1.23 -3.81 17.32
C GLU A 179 2.49 -3.02 17.70
N GLN A 180 3.57 -3.71 18.09
CA GLN A 180 4.87 -3.07 18.35
C GLN A 180 5.47 -2.44 17.10
N ALA A 181 5.31 -3.07 15.92
CA ALA A 181 5.80 -2.52 14.67
C ALA A 181 5.07 -1.21 14.30
N ILE A 182 3.75 -1.15 14.52
CA ILE A 182 2.96 0.09 14.32
C ILE A 182 3.44 1.19 15.28
N LEU A 183 3.67 0.86 16.55
CA LEU A 183 4.14 1.83 17.54
C LEU A 183 5.52 2.39 17.18
N LYS A 184 6.44 1.55 16.67
CA LYS A 184 7.74 2.02 16.18
C LYS A 184 7.60 2.98 15.00
N ALA A 185 6.70 2.70 14.06
CA ALA A 185 6.42 3.61 12.94
C ALA A 185 5.89 4.97 13.45
N ILE A 186 4.99 4.96 14.43
CA ILE A 186 4.48 6.18 15.07
C ILE A 186 5.60 6.97 15.73
N GLN A 187 6.43 6.32 16.57
CA GLN A 187 7.53 6.98 17.26
C GLN A 187 8.52 7.62 16.29
N PHE A 188 8.85 6.92 15.21
CA PHE A 188 9.72 7.44 14.17
C PHE A 188 9.12 8.69 13.50
N MET A 189 7.84 8.63 13.11
CA MET A 189 7.18 9.77 12.46
C MET A 189 7.03 10.98 13.38
N ASP A 190 6.70 10.76 14.66
CA ASP A 190 6.64 11.85 15.64
C ASP A 190 8.02 12.52 15.80
N GLN A 191 9.09 11.74 15.93
CA GLN A 191 10.45 12.26 16.04
C GLN A 191 10.87 13.01 14.76
N TYR A 192 10.55 12.46 13.59
CA TYR A 192 10.82 13.10 12.31
C TYR A 192 10.13 14.48 12.22
N THR A 193 8.84 14.55 12.55
CA THR A 193 8.08 15.81 12.51
C THR A 193 8.58 16.81 13.56
N LEU A 194 9.03 16.38 14.74
CA LEU A 194 9.64 17.26 15.72
C LEU A 194 10.96 17.85 15.21
N ASN A 195 11.86 17.00 14.70
CA ASN A 195 13.13 17.44 14.13
C ASN A 195 12.94 18.38 12.95
N GLU A 196 11.96 18.10 12.08
CA GLU A 196 11.60 18.96 10.96
C GLU A 196 11.22 20.36 11.46
N LYS A 197 10.31 20.46 12.43
CA LYS A 197 9.91 21.74 13.05
C LYS A 197 11.09 22.46 13.67
N GLU A 198 11.90 21.77 14.47
CA GLU A 198 13.08 22.38 15.09
C GLU A 198 14.08 22.90 14.05
N LEU A 199 14.26 22.23 12.92
CA LEU A 199 15.14 22.68 11.85
C LEU A 199 14.59 23.93 11.14
N PHE A 200 13.28 24.03 10.95
CA PHE A 200 12.65 25.19 10.33
C PHE A 200 12.49 26.38 11.29
N ASP A 201 12.30 26.11 12.59
CA ASP A 201 12.20 27.15 13.62
C ASP A 201 13.59 27.71 14.02
N ASN A 202 14.63 26.86 14.04
CA ASN A 202 16.02 27.30 14.36
C ASN A 202 16.75 27.92 13.17
N LYS A 203 16.33 27.61 11.93
CA LYS A 203 16.75 28.38 10.75
C LYS A 203 15.78 29.53 10.57
N GLY A 204 15.97 30.61 11.33
CA GLY A 204 15.23 31.86 11.12
C GLY A 204 15.22 32.24 9.63
N TYR A 205 14.11 31.95 8.96
CA TYR A 205 13.83 32.44 7.62
C TYR A 205 13.60 33.94 7.77
N ILE A 206 14.69 34.68 7.55
CA ILE A 206 14.68 36.10 7.23
C ILE A 206 13.76 36.27 6.01
N HIS A 207 12.79 37.17 6.17
CA HIS A 207 11.87 37.66 5.14
C HIS A 207 12.56 38.03 3.83
#